data_AF-A0A1X2Z104-F1
#
_entry.id   AF-A0A1X2Z104-F1
#
_cell.length_a   1.000
_cell.length_b   1.000
_cell.length_c   1.000
_cell.angle_alpha   90.00
_cell.angle_beta   90.00
_cell.angle_gamma   90.00
#
_symmetry.space_group_name_H-M   'P 1'
#
loop_
_entity.id
_entity.type
_entity.pdbx_description
1 polymer ?
#
loop_
_entity_poly.entity_id
_entity_poly.type
_entity_poly.pdbx_seq_one_letter_code
_entity_poly.pdbx_strand_id
1 'polypeptide(L)'
;MQRINLWPNPKFDPTGFHVVKKGGDISKYMTGGTLANTRGDYIDLPFACEVGVEYVCTCRIVSNDTANKAIGIFSGGTVKYPSSQTVGKYTIRFTPTANDTRLAIPSGMAISELSVEAADTYDAALGGGFRASSRGTRCHAIKAIRRAGDAR
;
A
#
# COMPACT_ATOMS: atom_id res chain seq x y z
N MET A 1 -2.02 2.85 21.56
CA MET A 1 -0.87 2.22 20.87
C MET A 1 -0.20 3.26 20.00
N GLN A 2 1.13 3.21 19.90
CA GLN A 2 1.90 4.06 19.00
C GLN A 2 1.83 3.48 17.59
N ARG A 3 1.58 4.34 16.59
CA ARG A 3 1.65 3.96 15.18
C ARG A 3 3.11 3.80 14.77
N ILE A 4 3.49 2.61 14.31
CA ILE A 4 4.86 2.31 13.90
C ILE A 4 4.80 1.77 12.47
N ASN A 5 5.52 2.43 11.56
CA ASN A 5 5.77 1.88 10.23
C ASN A 5 6.92 0.87 10.33
N LEU A 6 6.63 -0.39 10.03
CA LEU A 6 7.60 -1.49 10.03
C LEU A 6 8.59 -1.44 8.85
N TRP A 7 8.34 -0.57 7.87
CA TRP A 7 9.31 -0.25 6.83
C TRP A 7 10.09 1.02 7.18
N PRO A 8 11.39 0.93 7.56
CA PRO A 8 12.13 2.06 8.11
C PRO A 8 12.58 3.10 7.07
N ASN A 9 12.43 2.83 5.77
CA ASN A 9 12.86 3.72 4.68
C ASN A 9 11.70 4.07 3.72
N PRO A 10 10.63 4.73 4.19
CA PRO A 10 9.40 4.97 3.40
C PRO A 10 9.62 5.87 2.17
N LYS A 11 10.73 6.62 2.14
CA LYS A 11 11.11 7.47 1.02
C LYS A 11 12.05 6.78 0.04
N PHE A 12 12.43 5.52 0.27
CA PHE A 12 13.44 4.83 -0.54
C PHE A 12 14.66 5.74 -0.76
N ASP A 13 15.23 6.23 0.34
CA ASP A 13 16.49 6.97 0.31
C ASP A 13 17.63 5.94 0.12
N PRO A 14 18.49 6.07 -0.90
CA PRO A 14 19.59 5.13 -1.12
C PRO A 14 20.58 5.07 0.07
N THR A 15 20.62 6.10 0.92
CA THR A 15 21.45 6.13 2.13
C THR A 15 20.74 5.56 3.36
N GLY A 16 19.43 5.34 3.28
CA GLY A 16 18.61 4.74 4.33
C GLY A 16 18.69 3.21 4.35
N PHE A 17 17.69 2.54 4.93
CA PHE A 17 17.63 1.07 4.93
C PHE A 17 17.48 0.51 3.50
N HIS A 18 18.40 -0.36 3.09
CA HIS A 18 18.50 -0.85 1.71
C HIS A 18 18.96 -2.32 1.60
N VAL A 19 18.79 -3.13 2.65
CA VAL A 19 19.19 -4.55 2.64
C VAL A 19 17.96 -5.44 2.47
N VAL A 20 17.97 -6.31 1.45
CA VAL A 20 16.90 -7.32 1.26
C VAL A 20 17.07 -8.51 2.19
N LYS A 21 16.01 -9.34 2.31
CA LYS A 21 16.02 -10.53 3.19
C LYS A 21 17.23 -11.46 3.00
N LYS A 22 17.73 -11.62 1.77
CA LYS A 22 18.92 -12.44 1.45
C LYS A 22 20.26 -11.69 1.65
N GLY A 23 20.28 -10.54 2.30
CA GLY A 23 21.48 -9.75 2.59
C GLY A 23 22.04 -8.93 1.42
N GLY A 24 21.29 -8.80 0.32
CA GLY A 24 21.72 -8.03 -0.85
C GLY A 24 21.46 -6.53 -0.71
N ASP A 25 22.37 -5.71 -1.22
CA ASP A 25 22.21 -4.27 -1.34
C ASP A 25 21.28 -3.91 -2.51
N ILE A 26 20.26 -3.10 -2.23
CA ILE A 26 19.31 -2.56 -3.21
C ILE A 26 19.32 -1.03 -3.31
N SER A 27 20.27 -0.35 -2.68
CA SER A 27 20.41 1.12 -2.68
C SER A 27 20.39 1.72 -4.09
N LYS A 28 21.08 1.09 -5.05
CA LYS A 28 21.12 1.54 -6.45
C LYS A 28 19.76 1.53 -7.16
N TYR A 29 18.77 0.81 -6.65
CA TYR A 29 17.41 0.78 -7.18
C TYR A 29 16.51 1.84 -6.55
N MET A 30 17.02 2.58 -5.57
CA MET A 30 16.32 3.62 -4.84
C MET A 30 16.69 5.00 -5.40
N THR A 31 15.71 5.71 -5.97
CA THR A 31 15.92 7.05 -6.52
C THR A 31 14.64 7.88 -6.43
N GLY A 32 14.80 9.15 -6.04
CA GLY A 32 13.72 10.15 -6.08
C GLY A 32 12.42 9.73 -5.37
N GLY A 33 12.49 9.03 -4.24
CA GLY A 33 11.29 8.59 -3.52
C GLY A 33 10.76 7.20 -3.91
N THR A 34 11.44 6.51 -4.82
CA THR A 34 10.93 5.30 -5.51
C THR A 34 11.96 4.19 -5.46
N LEU A 35 11.50 2.94 -5.32
CA LEU A 35 12.28 1.74 -5.56
C LEU A 35 11.87 1.16 -6.92
N ALA A 36 12.78 1.22 -7.91
CA ALA A 36 12.57 0.69 -9.25
C ALA A 36 13.34 -0.62 -9.43
N ASN A 37 12.63 -1.75 -9.45
CA ASN A 37 13.26 -3.05 -9.60
C ASN A 37 13.61 -3.31 -11.08
N THR A 38 14.86 -3.04 -11.45
CA THR A 38 15.44 -3.41 -12.74
C THR A 38 16.32 -4.66 -12.66
N ARG A 39 16.35 -5.33 -11.50
CA ARG A 39 16.99 -6.63 -11.34
C ARG A 39 16.14 -7.66 -12.08
N GLY A 40 16.74 -8.58 -12.84
CA GLY A 40 16.01 -9.66 -13.53
C GLY A 40 15.26 -10.66 -12.62
N ASP A 41 15.19 -10.41 -11.31
CA ASP A 41 14.52 -11.24 -10.30
C ASP A 41 13.80 -10.34 -9.27
N TYR A 42 13.04 -10.93 -8.36
CA TYR A 42 12.32 -10.23 -7.31
C TYR A 42 13.27 -9.52 -6.32
N ILE A 43 12.84 -8.36 -5.84
CA ILE A 43 13.38 -7.70 -4.66
C ILE A 43 12.42 -7.96 -3.51
N ASP A 44 12.92 -8.64 -2.49
CA ASP A 44 12.17 -8.99 -1.27
C ASP A 44 12.44 -7.97 -0.16
N LEU A 45 11.44 -7.17 0.19
CA LEU A 45 11.51 -6.22 1.30
C LEU A 45 10.98 -6.87 2.58
N PRO A 46 11.85 -7.24 3.54
CA PRO A 46 11.43 -7.95 4.76
C PRO A 46 10.72 -7.01 5.73
N PHE A 47 9.74 -7.56 6.47
CA PHE A 47 9.05 -6.86 7.55
C PHE A 47 9.21 -7.62 8.87
N ALA A 48 9.50 -6.91 9.95
CA ALA A 48 9.55 -7.47 11.30
C ALA A 48 8.13 -7.56 11.89
N CYS A 49 7.31 -8.44 11.32
CA CYS A 49 5.94 -8.67 11.77
C CYS A 49 5.85 -9.81 12.80
N GLU A 50 4.91 -9.70 13.74
CA GLU A 50 4.54 -10.79 14.64
C GLU A 50 3.59 -11.78 13.96
N VAL A 51 3.78 -13.08 14.20
CA VAL A 51 2.90 -14.12 13.66
C VAL A 51 1.52 -14.05 14.31
N GLY A 52 0.46 -14.14 13.50
CA GLY A 52 -0.92 -14.10 13.96
C GLY A 52 -1.49 -12.68 14.16
N VAL A 53 -0.68 -11.62 14.08
CA VAL A 53 -1.15 -10.23 14.14
C VAL A 53 -1.53 -9.74 12.74
N GLU A 54 -2.67 -9.04 12.61
CA GLU A 54 -3.06 -8.47 11.31
C GLU A 54 -2.30 -7.15 11.05
N TYR A 55 -1.76 -7.01 9.84
CA TYR A 55 -1.07 -5.83 9.36
C TYR A 55 -1.70 -5.31 8.07
N VAL A 56 -1.45 -4.02 7.81
CA VAL A 56 -1.84 -3.33 6.58
C VAL A 56 -0.59 -2.83 5.89
N CYS A 57 -0.33 -3.31 4.68
CA CYS A 57 0.70 -2.80 3.79
C CYS A 57 0.07 -1.86 2.76
N THR A 58 0.58 -0.64 2.65
CA THR A 58 0.21 0.31 1.59
C THR A 58 1.42 0.63 0.75
N CYS A 59 1.26 0.67 -0.56
CA CYS A 59 2.27 1.16 -1.48
C CYS A 59 1.61 1.78 -2.71
N ARG A 60 2.36 2.61 -3.43
CA ARG A 60 1.97 3.12 -4.74
C ARG A 60 2.80 2.43 -5.81
N ILE A 61 2.14 1.78 -6.75
CA ILE A 61 2.77 1.31 -7.99
C ILE A 61 2.96 2.52 -8.89
N VAL A 62 4.21 2.80 -9.25
CA VAL A 62 4.63 3.92 -10.09
C VAL A 62 4.73 3.48 -11.55
N SER A 63 5.23 2.28 -11.80
CA SER A 63 5.25 1.65 -13.11
C SER A 63 5.02 0.14 -12.99
N ASN A 64 4.41 -0.43 -14.02
CA ASN A 64 4.21 -1.87 -14.17
C ASN A 64 4.52 -2.27 -15.60
N ASP A 65 5.80 -2.55 -15.86
CA ASP A 65 6.27 -3.09 -17.14
C ASP A 65 6.49 -4.61 -17.02
N THR A 66 5.44 -5.33 -16.61
CA THR A 66 5.47 -6.79 -16.54
C THR A 66 4.18 -7.37 -17.08
N ALA A 67 4.29 -8.42 -17.90
CA ALA A 67 3.12 -9.09 -18.48
C ALA A 67 2.44 -10.05 -17.48
N ASN A 68 3.21 -10.73 -16.63
CA ASN A 68 2.74 -11.88 -15.83
C ASN A 68 3.24 -11.88 -14.38
N LYS A 69 3.79 -10.77 -13.89
CA LYS A 69 4.31 -10.68 -12.52
C LYS A 69 3.50 -9.67 -11.70
N ALA A 70 3.46 -9.94 -10.41
CA ALA A 70 2.64 -9.22 -9.45
C ALA A 70 3.45 -8.97 -8.17
N ILE A 71 3.26 -7.80 -7.58
CA ILE A 71 3.60 -7.53 -6.19
C ILE A 71 2.71 -8.36 -5.28
N GLY A 72 3.30 -8.95 -4.24
CA GLY A 72 2.55 -9.69 -3.23
C GLY A 72 3.27 -9.74 -1.88
N ILE A 73 2.48 -9.90 -0.82
CA ILE A 73 2.98 -10.18 0.52
C ILE A 73 3.14 -11.69 0.67
N PHE A 74 4.38 -12.15 0.85
CA PHE A 74 4.69 -13.55 1.11
C PHE A 74 4.81 -13.78 2.60
N SER A 75 4.15 -14.82 3.13
CA SER A 75 4.31 -15.28 4.51
C SER A 75 3.98 -16.77 4.64
N GLY A 76 4.90 -17.54 5.22
CA GLY A 76 4.73 -18.96 5.52
C GLY A 76 4.29 -19.82 4.33
N GLY A 77 4.78 -19.51 3.12
CA GLY A 77 4.41 -20.19 1.88
C GLY A 77 3.12 -19.71 1.21
N THR A 78 2.39 -18.78 1.84
CA THR A 78 1.21 -18.14 1.26
C THR A 78 1.55 -16.77 0.67
N VAL A 79 0.75 -16.34 -0.30
CA VAL A 79 0.89 -15.02 -0.93
C VAL A 79 -0.44 -14.27 -0.93
N LYS A 80 -0.43 -13.00 -0.53
CA LYS A 80 -1.56 -12.08 -0.66
C LYS A 80 -1.25 -11.03 -1.71
N TYR A 81 -2.14 -10.91 -2.69
CA TYR A 81 -2.06 -9.93 -3.77
C TYR A 81 -3.13 -8.86 -3.59
N PRO A 82 -2.89 -7.61 -4.02
CA PRO A 82 -3.96 -6.66 -4.28
C PRO A 82 -4.85 -7.16 -5.43
N SER A 83 -6.12 -6.76 -5.43
CA SER A 83 -7.14 -7.22 -6.40
C SER A 83 -6.87 -6.82 -7.86
N SER A 84 -6.10 -5.75 -8.06
CA SER A 84 -5.61 -5.27 -9.36
C SER A 84 -4.26 -4.60 -9.14
N GLN A 85 -3.43 -4.51 -10.19
CA GLN A 85 -2.06 -3.98 -10.13
C GLN A 85 -1.74 -3.13 -11.36
N THR A 86 -2.44 -2.00 -11.48
CA THR A 86 -2.10 -0.92 -12.42
C THR A 86 -1.25 0.13 -11.70
N VAL A 87 -0.88 1.21 -12.39
CA VAL A 87 -0.31 2.38 -11.71
C VAL A 87 -1.35 2.97 -10.76
N GLY A 88 -0.98 3.17 -9.49
CA GLY A 88 -1.93 3.60 -8.47
C GLY A 88 -1.55 3.18 -7.06
N LYS A 89 -2.37 3.59 -6.09
CA LYS A 89 -2.17 3.26 -4.67
C LYS A 89 -2.95 2.01 -4.29
N TYR A 90 -2.29 1.12 -3.56
CA TYR A 90 -2.84 -0.17 -3.15
C TYR A 90 -2.70 -0.38 -1.65
N THR A 91 -3.61 -1.17 -1.11
CA THR A 91 -3.66 -1.58 0.28
C THR A 91 -3.84 -3.09 0.33
N ILE A 92 -3.00 -3.78 1.08
CA ILE A 92 -3.02 -5.24 1.25
C ILE A 92 -3.11 -5.49 2.76
N ARG A 93 -4.20 -6.12 3.19
CA ARG A 93 -4.31 -6.64 4.56
C ARG A 93 -3.79 -8.07 4.59
N PHE A 94 -3.00 -8.40 5.60
CA PHE A 94 -2.42 -9.73 5.75
C PHE A 94 -2.19 -10.07 7.22
N THR A 95 -2.19 -11.37 7.52
CA THR A 95 -1.82 -11.91 8.82
C THR A 95 -0.65 -12.86 8.59
N PRO A 96 0.56 -12.54 9.09
CA PRO A 96 1.72 -13.39 8.96
C PRO A 96 1.47 -14.77 9.56
N THR A 97 1.87 -15.81 8.83
CA THR A 97 1.85 -17.20 9.30
C THR A 97 3.24 -17.70 9.68
N ALA A 98 4.28 -16.94 9.35
CA ALA A 98 5.67 -17.21 9.74
C ALA A 98 6.50 -15.91 9.87
N ASN A 99 7.65 -16.02 10.54
CA ASN A 99 8.65 -14.95 10.74
C ASN A 99 9.47 -14.65 9.47
N ASP A 100 8.85 -14.72 8.30
CA ASP A 100 9.52 -14.69 7.00
C ASP A 100 8.86 -13.68 6.03
N THR A 101 7.99 -12.84 6.61
CA THR A 101 7.07 -11.96 5.90
C THR A 101 7.79 -10.86 5.12
N ARG A 102 7.36 -10.65 3.87
CA ARG A 102 8.01 -9.70 2.95
C ARG A 102 7.08 -9.26 1.83
N LEU A 103 7.32 -8.06 1.32
CA LEU A 103 6.77 -7.61 0.04
C LEU A 103 7.76 -7.99 -1.07
N ALA A 104 7.29 -8.80 -2.02
CA ALA A 104 8.08 -9.15 -3.19
C ALA A 104 7.73 -8.20 -4.35
N ILE A 105 8.74 -7.54 -4.91
CA ILE A 105 8.60 -6.61 -6.04
C ILE A 105 9.24 -7.25 -7.27
N PRO A 106 8.49 -7.57 -8.33
CA PRO A 106 9.05 -8.18 -9.52
C PRO A 106 9.93 -7.22 -10.33
N SER A 107 10.83 -7.81 -11.13
CA SER A 107 11.54 -7.09 -12.20
C SER A 107 10.54 -6.33 -13.09
N GLY A 108 10.86 -5.09 -13.44
CA GLY A 108 10.03 -4.23 -14.31
C GLY A 108 8.98 -3.40 -13.57
N MET A 109 8.89 -3.51 -12.23
CA MET A 109 8.00 -2.67 -11.43
C MET A 109 8.77 -1.63 -10.61
N ALA A 110 8.13 -0.48 -10.42
CA ALA A 110 8.59 0.55 -9.49
C ALA A 110 7.48 0.88 -8.48
N ILE A 111 7.87 1.09 -7.21
CA ILE A 111 6.95 1.48 -6.14
C ILE A 111 7.45 2.69 -5.36
N SER A 112 6.52 3.42 -4.76
CA SER A 112 6.78 4.50 -3.80
C SER A 112 5.81 4.41 -2.62
N GLU A 113 5.98 5.30 -1.63
CA GLU A 113 5.05 5.46 -0.50
C GLU A 113 4.78 4.15 0.28
N LEU A 114 5.81 3.32 0.50
CA LEU A 114 5.66 2.06 1.23
C LEU A 114 5.48 2.31 2.74
N SER A 115 4.38 1.80 3.29
CA SER A 115 4.13 1.72 4.73
C SER A 115 3.58 0.35 5.10
N VAL A 116 3.97 -0.15 6.27
CA VAL A 116 3.44 -1.39 6.85
C VAL A 116 3.16 -1.13 8.32
N GLU A 117 1.91 -1.27 8.72
CA GLU A 117 1.46 -0.89 10.07
C GLU A 117 0.55 -1.98 10.65
N ALA A 118 0.53 -2.12 11.98
CA ALA A 118 -0.42 -3.01 12.64
C ALA A 118 -1.85 -2.53 12.38
N ALA A 119 -2.77 -3.46 12.11
CA ALA A 119 -4.12 -3.15 11.64
C ALA A 119 -4.97 -2.36 12.63
N ASP A 120 -4.71 -2.53 13.94
CA ASP A 120 -5.36 -1.81 15.04
C ASP A 120 -4.89 -0.34 15.16
N THR A 121 -3.74 0.00 14.57
CA THR A 121 -3.18 1.36 14.54
C THR A 121 -3.24 2.02 13.16
N TYR A 122 -3.68 1.29 12.14
CA TYR A 122 -3.74 1.77 10.77
C TYR A 122 -4.83 2.84 10.60
N ASP A 123 -4.42 4.04 10.17
CA ASP A 123 -5.32 5.14 9.85
C ASP A 123 -5.53 5.24 8.33
N ALA A 124 -6.72 4.87 7.88
CA ALA A 124 -7.12 4.94 6.47
C ALA A 124 -7.12 6.37 5.91
N ALA A 125 -7.37 7.40 6.73
CA ALA A 125 -7.36 8.80 6.30
C ALA A 125 -5.96 9.32 5.97
N LEU A 126 -4.93 8.68 6.52
CA LEU A 126 -3.52 9.06 6.33
C LEU A 126 -2.75 8.07 5.42
N GLY A 127 -3.22 6.82 5.31
CA GLY A 127 -2.53 5.73 4.62
C GLY A 127 -3.23 5.17 3.39
N GLY A 128 -4.54 5.38 3.20
CA GLY A 128 -5.33 4.68 2.18
C GLY A 128 -5.93 5.64 1.14
N GLY A 129 -5.32 5.73 -0.04
CA GLY A 129 -5.91 6.43 -1.17
C GLY A 129 -7.09 5.65 -1.73
N PHE A 130 -8.24 5.70 -1.06
CA PHE A 130 -9.54 5.53 -1.69
C PHE A 130 -10.41 6.69 -1.22
N ARG A 131 -10.32 7.84 -1.91
CA ARG A 131 -11.47 8.73 -1.96
C ARG A 131 -12.50 7.98 -2.78
N ALA A 132 -13.38 7.22 -2.12
CA ALA A 132 -14.69 6.96 -2.69
C ALA A 132 -15.29 8.34 -3.00
N SER A 133 -15.26 8.72 -4.27
CA SER A 133 -16.04 9.82 -4.79
C SER A 133 -17.51 9.44 -4.70
N SER A 134 -18.07 9.65 -3.51
CA SER A 134 -19.49 9.84 -3.26
C SER A 134 -19.59 10.59 -1.93
N ARG A 135 -19.10 11.83 -1.94
CA ARG A 135 -19.69 12.87 -1.09
C ARG A 135 -21.18 12.83 -1.44
N GLY A 136 -21.98 12.34 -0.50
CA GLY A 136 -23.40 12.14 -0.71
C GLY A 136 -23.97 13.33 -1.46
N THR A 137 -24.61 13.06 -2.60
CA THR A 137 -25.64 13.96 -3.10
C THR A 137 -26.57 14.15 -1.92
N ARG A 138 -26.39 15.27 -1.22
CA ARG A 138 -27.41 15.81 -0.35
C ARG A 138 -28.55 16.03 -1.31
N CYS A 139 -29.47 15.07 -1.38
CA CYS A 139 -30.84 15.37 -1.70
C CYS A 139 -31.24 16.35 -0.60
N HIS A 140 -30.97 17.63 -0.84
CA HIS A 140 -31.81 18.70 -0.36
C HIS A 140 -33.19 18.31 -0.88
N ALA A 141 -33.92 17.52 -0.09
CA ALA A 141 -35.36 17.55 -0.10
C ALA A 141 -35.67 19.01 0.19
N ILE A 142 -35.86 19.77 -0.89
CA ILE A 142 -36.33 21.14 -0.86
C ILE A 142 -37.62 21.04 -0.06
N LYS A 143 -37.54 21.50 1.18
CA LYS A 143 -38.67 21.70 2.07
C LYS A 143 -39.49 22.78 1.40
N ALA A 144 -40.37 22.37 0.49
CA ALA A 144 -41.26 23.26 -0.24
C ALA A 144 -42.02 24.07 0.80
N ILE A 145 -41.70 25.35 0.81
CA ILE A 145 -42.23 26.37 1.69
C ILE A 145 -43.73 26.43 1.42
N ARG A 146 -44.54 26.14 2.45
CA ARG A 146 -45.96 26.48 2.44
C ARG A 146 -46.07 28.00 2.35
N ARG A 147 -46.70 28.51 1.29
CA ARG A 147 -47.30 29.84 1.28
C ARG A 147 -48.68 29.75 0.63
N ALA A 148 -49.67 30.19 1.40
CA ALA A 148 -51.06 30.37 1.01
C ALA A 148 -51.23 31.57 0.07
N GLY A 149 -52.32 31.56 -0.72
CA GLY A 149 -52.98 32.78 -1.18
C GLY A 149 -53.13 32.96 -2.70
N ASP A 150 -54.33 32.61 -3.19
CA ASP A 150 -55.26 33.47 -3.95
C ASP A 150 -55.09 33.81 -5.45
N ALA A 151 -56.25 34.02 -6.09
CA ALA A 151 -56.60 34.34 -7.49
C ALA A 151 -56.64 33.13 -8.46
N ARG A 152 -57.76 32.78 -9.12
CA ARG A 152 -58.81 33.63 -9.73
C ARG A 152 -60.14 32.88 -9.87
#